data_AF-A0A7Y5APP7-F1
#
_entry.id   AF-A0A7Y5APP7-F1
#
_cell.length_a   1.000
_cell.length_b   1.000
_cell.length_c   1.000
_cell.angle_alpha   90.00
_cell.angle_beta   90.00
_cell.angle_gamma   90.00
#
_symmetry.space_group_name_H-M   'P 1'
#
loop_
_entity.id
_entity.type
_entity.pdbx_description
1 polymer ?
#
loop_
_entity_poly.entity_id
_entity_poly.type
_entity_poly.pdbx_seq_one_letter_code
_entity_poly.pdbx_strand_id
1 'polypeptide(L)'
;MNKTAEVAHSFWRAYATAFVHPLKSNDLFGQFISNPNVTGAYAEAWVKELCQQMLGHRFRISTGAIIRACDGTRDVSKIPQCDLIIWDPSELPGIFQTGDFALVPFFAAHAVIEIKRSVTDMAAFRKQLKARQLLVPNKRVFGVVVTHGSGLFDLQCTSDWLRYDEGLPHITRLLDSAGEPDTDGVMAFIYFLAQLAGHESGIAR
;
A
#
# COMPACT_ATOMS: atom_id res chain seq x y z
N MET A 1 -15.60 26.75 -15.45
CA MET A 1 -14.45 25.82 -15.42
C MET A 1 -14.03 25.54 -16.87
N ASN A 2 -12.74 25.25 -17.11
CA ASN A 2 -12.23 24.96 -18.46
C ASN A 2 -12.68 23.54 -18.88
N LYS A 3 -13.29 23.40 -20.07
CA LYS A 3 -13.82 22.13 -20.61
C LYS A 3 -12.78 20.99 -20.61
N THR A 4 -11.50 21.33 -20.81
CA THR A 4 -10.39 20.35 -20.75
C THR A 4 -10.17 19.78 -19.35
N ALA A 5 -10.30 20.61 -18.30
CA ALA A 5 -10.16 20.18 -16.91
C ALA A 5 -11.32 19.26 -16.48
N GLU A 6 -12.53 19.54 -16.96
CA GLU A 6 -13.69 18.68 -16.70
C GLU A 6 -13.56 17.30 -17.36
N VAL A 7 -13.06 17.25 -18.59
CA VAL A 7 -12.79 15.97 -19.30
C VAL A 7 -11.71 15.17 -18.58
N ALA A 8 -10.60 15.81 -18.18
CA ALA A 8 -9.54 15.15 -17.43
C ALA A 8 -10.04 14.62 -16.08
N HIS A 9 -10.80 15.42 -15.34
CA HIS A 9 -11.39 14.99 -14.07
C HIS A 9 -12.33 13.78 -14.23
N SER A 10 -13.18 13.80 -15.26
CA SER A 10 -14.09 12.70 -15.58
C SER A 10 -13.31 11.41 -15.92
N PHE A 11 -12.25 11.52 -16.73
CA PHE A 11 -11.40 10.40 -17.08
C PHE A 11 -10.76 9.76 -15.84
N TRP A 12 -10.12 10.56 -14.98
CA TRP A 12 -9.46 10.03 -13.78
C TRP A 12 -10.44 9.43 -12.78
N ARG A 13 -11.63 10.00 -12.65
CA ARG A 13 -12.70 9.43 -11.83
C ARG A 13 -13.16 8.07 -12.38
N ALA A 14 -13.35 7.96 -13.69
CA ALA A 14 -13.72 6.69 -14.34
C ALA A 14 -12.60 5.65 -14.18
N TYR A 15 -11.34 6.06 -14.36
CA TYR A 15 -10.18 5.21 -14.14
C TYR A 15 -10.12 4.70 -12.70
N ALA A 16 -10.21 5.59 -11.70
CA ALA A 16 -10.20 5.22 -10.29
C ALA A 16 -11.37 4.28 -9.95
N THR A 17 -12.56 4.53 -10.51
CA THR A 17 -13.73 3.66 -10.36
C THR A 17 -13.47 2.24 -10.87
N ALA A 18 -12.91 2.12 -12.08
CA ALA A 18 -12.56 0.83 -12.66
C ALA A 18 -11.46 0.13 -11.85
N PHE A 19 -10.46 0.89 -11.40
CA PHE A 19 -9.35 0.39 -10.61
C PHE A 19 -9.82 -0.27 -9.32
N VAL A 20 -10.68 0.40 -8.53
CA VAL A 20 -11.17 -0.14 -7.24
C VAL A 20 -12.43 -0.99 -7.36
N HIS A 21 -12.91 -1.28 -8.58
CA HIS A 21 -14.14 -2.05 -8.79
C HIS A 21 -14.17 -3.39 -8.01
N PRO A 22 -13.09 -4.19 -7.94
CA PRO A 22 -13.10 -5.44 -7.17
C PRO A 22 -13.23 -5.25 -5.65
N LEU A 23 -12.98 -4.04 -5.15
CA LEU A 23 -13.22 -3.66 -3.76
C LEU A 23 -14.62 -3.08 -3.56
N LYS A 24 -15.22 -2.45 -4.58
CA LYS A 24 -16.63 -2.04 -4.58
C LYS A 24 -17.58 -3.23 -4.58
N SER A 25 -17.21 -4.31 -5.28
CA SER A 25 -17.94 -5.57 -5.21
C SER A 25 -17.94 -6.19 -3.80
N ASN A 26 -17.34 -5.53 -2.78
CA ASN A 26 -17.60 -5.88 -1.39
C ASN A 26 -19.06 -5.69 -0.96
N ASP A 27 -19.89 -4.98 -1.71
CA ASP A 27 -21.35 -5.02 -1.48
C ASP A 27 -21.95 -6.37 -1.89
N LEU A 28 -21.38 -7.05 -2.89
CA LEU A 28 -21.73 -8.42 -3.26
C LEU A 28 -21.01 -9.44 -2.36
N PHE A 29 -19.70 -9.29 -2.12
CA PHE A 29 -18.95 -10.14 -1.18
C PHE A 29 -19.55 -10.10 0.23
N GLY A 30 -19.98 -8.91 0.67
CA GLY A 30 -20.67 -8.67 1.94
C GLY A 30 -22.04 -9.35 2.04
N GLN A 31 -22.68 -9.69 0.92
CA GLN A 31 -23.89 -10.53 0.91
C GLN A 31 -23.57 -11.99 1.25
N PHE A 32 -22.34 -12.45 1.00
CA PHE A 32 -21.92 -13.81 1.31
C PHE A 32 -21.23 -13.91 2.67
N ILE A 33 -20.42 -12.91 3.05
CA ILE A 33 -19.54 -12.94 4.22
C ILE A 33 -19.51 -11.57 4.90
N SER A 34 -19.87 -11.53 6.19
CA SER A 34 -19.76 -10.35 7.05
C SER A 34 -18.59 -10.42 8.04
N ASN A 35 -17.81 -11.50 8.02
CA ASN A 35 -16.69 -11.71 8.93
C ASN A 35 -15.55 -10.70 8.63
N PRO A 36 -15.19 -9.81 9.57
CA PRO A 36 -14.15 -8.81 9.38
C PRO A 36 -12.77 -9.39 9.03
N ASN A 37 -12.43 -10.58 9.55
CA ASN A 37 -11.16 -11.22 9.27
C ASN A 37 -11.06 -11.65 7.81
N VAL A 38 -12.16 -12.15 7.25
CA VAL A 38 -12.20 -12.65 5.88
C VAL A 38 -12.25 -11.48 4.89
N THR A 39 -13.03 -10.43 5.19
CA THR A 39 -13.06 -9.21 4.37
C THR A 39 -11.72 -8.46 4.41
N GLY A 40 -11.03 -8.47 5.56
CA GLY A 40 -9.65 -7.99 5.68
C GLY A 40 -8.67 -8.79 4.82
N ALA A 41 -8.69 -10.11 4.92
CA ALA A 41 -7.83 -10.99 4.13
C ALA A 41 -8.05 -10.83 2.61
N TYR A 42 -9.30 -10.67 2.18
CA TYR A 42 -9.61 -10.38 0.77
C TYR A 42 -9.02 -9.05 0.30
N ALA A 43 -9.16 -7.99 1.11
CA ALA A 43 -8.55 -6.70 0.81
C ALA A 43 -7.03 -6.79 0.70
N GLU A 44 -6.38 -7.50 1.62
CA GLU A 44 -4.93 -7.72 1.59
C GLU A 44 -4.49 -8.48 0.33
N ALA A 45 -5.20 -9.57 -0.01
CA ALA A 45 -4.91 -10.35 -1.21
C ALA A 45 -5.06 -9.53 -2.50
N TRP A 46 -6.10 -8.69 -2.58
CA TRP A 46 -6.33 -7.84 -3.75
C TRP A 46 -5.26 -6.75 -3.91
N VAL A 47 -4.92 -6.04 -2.82
CA VAL A 47 -3.85 -5.01 -2.86
C VAL A 47 -2.52 -5.67 -3.23
N LYS A 48 -2.26 -6.86 -2.71
CA LYS A 48 -1.06 -7.62 -3.05
C LYS A 48 -0.97 -7.94 -4.53
N GLU A 49 -2.03 -8.50 -5.11
CA GLU A 49 -2.09 -8.86 -6.51
C GLU A 49 -1.85 -7.63 -7.40
N LEU A 50 -2.45 -6.49 -7.07
CA LEU A 50 -2.20 -5.23 -7.76
C LEU A 50 -0.73 -4.80 -7.70
N CYS A 51 -0.11 -4.84 -6.52
CA CYS A 51 1.30 -4.49 -6.40
C CYS A 51 2.15 -5.41 -7.28
N GLN A 52 1.83 -6.71 -7.37
CA GLN A 52 2.55 -7.66 -8.21
C GLN A 52 2.42 -7.32 -9.70
N GLN A 53 1.21 -6.97 -10.14
CA GLN A 53 0.94 -6.57 -11.52
C GLN A 53 1.67 -5.27 -11.90
N MET A 54 1.69 -4.28 -11.00
CA MET A 54 2.31 -2.97 -11.28
C MET A 54 3.84 -2.97 -11.18
N LEU A 55 4.42 -3.71 -10.24
CA LEU A 55 5.86 -3.72 -10.00
C LEU A 55 6.60 -4.76 -10.87
N GLY A 56 5.86 -5.63 -11.54
CA GLY A 56 6.40 -6.67 -12.43
C GLY A 56 7.29 -7.68 -11.72
N HIS A 57 8.16 -8.34 -12.48
CA HIS A 57 8.96 -9.47 -11.97
C HIS A 57 10.23 -9.09 -11.23
N ARG A 58 10.65 -7.81 -11.31
CA ARG A 58 11.85 -7.31 -10.62
C ARG A 58 11.68 -7.45 -9.12
N PHE A 59 10.57 -6.92 -8.61
CA PHE A 59 10.27 -6.99 -7.18
C PHE A 59 9.55 -8.28 -6.83
N ARG A 60 9.79 -8.76 -5.62
CA ARG A 60 8.98 -9.78 -4.96
C ARG A 60 8.11 -9.10 -3.90
N ILE A 61 6.94 -9.67 -3.68
CA ILE A 61 5.95 -9.16 -2.74
C ILE A 61 5.56 -10.28 -1.80
N SER A 62 5.91 -10.11 -0.54
CA SER A 62 5.74 -11.14 0.47
C SER A 62 5.05 -10.58 1.71
N THR A 63 4.27 -11.40 2.39
CA THR A 63 3.98 -11.17 3.81
C THR A 63 5.12 -11.78 4.64
N GLY A 64 5.24 -11.39 5.91
CA GLY A 64 6.25 -11.93 6.81
C GLY A 64 6.94 -10.81 7.57
N ALA A 65 8.26 -10.93 7.76
CA ALA A 65 9.00 -9.97 8.57
C ALA A 65 10.31 -9.55 7.90
N ILE A 66 10.73 -8.32 8.16
CA ILE A 66 12.05 -7.84 7.78
C ILE A 66 13.03 -8.11 8.93
N ILE A 67 14.14 -8.76 8.62
CA ILE A 67 15.15 -9.18 9.59
C ILE A 67 16.45 -8.40 9.45
N ARG A 68 17.08 -8.10 10.59
CA ARG A 68 18.37 -7.42 10.72
C ARG A 68 19.33 -8.28 11.53
N ALA A 69 20.63 -8.05 11.34
CA ALA A 69 21.67 -8.75 12.10
C ALA A 69 21.51 -8.61 13.63
N CYS A 70 20.99 -7.47 14.10
CA CYS A 70 20.77 -7.20 15.52
C CYS A 70 19.47 -7.82 16.09
N ASP A 71 18.63 -8.46 15.28
CA ASP A 71 17.39 -9.05 15.79
C ASP A 71 17.64 -10.36 16.54
N GLY A 72 18.77 -11.06 16.29
CA GLY A 72 19.18 -12.25 17.03
C GLY A 72 19.65 -11.98 18.47
N THR A 73 19.91 -10.71 18.82
CA THR A 73 20.24 -10.28 20.19
C THR A 73 19.06 -9.64 20.91
N ARG A 74 17.93 -9.49 20.21
CA ARG A 74 16.68 -8.94 20.74
C ARG A 74 15.68 -10.07 20.94
N ASP A 75 14.66 -9.78 21.72
CA ASP A 75 13.51 -10.66 21.86
C ASP A 75 12.81 -10.81 20.49
N VAL A 76 12.97 -11.98 19.88
CA VAL A 76 12.47 -12.31 18.53
C VAL A 76 10.94 -12.20 18.45
N SER A 77 10.22 -12.33 19.59
CA SER A 77 8.77 -12.11 19.67
C SER A 77 8.36 -10.68 19.32
N LYS A 78 9.32 -9.75 19.26
CA LYS A 78 9.11 -8.34 18.93
C LYS A 78 9.32 -8.00 17.47
N ILE A 79 9.80 -8.94 16.63
CA ILE A 79 9.90 -8.70 15.19
C ILE A 79 8.48 -8.70 14.62
N PRO A 80 7.98 -7.57 14.13
CA PRO A 80 6.60 -7.50 13.73
C PRO A 80 6.40 -8.09 12.33
N GLN A 81 5.24 -8.71 12.12
CA GLN A 81 4.77 -9.05 10.78
C GLN A 81 4.34 -7.78 10.03
N CYS A 82 4.72 -7.70 8.77
CA CYS A 82 4.27 -6.71 7.80
C CYS A 82 3.24 -7.35 6.87
N ASP A 83 2.19 -6.61 6.54
CA ASP A 83 1.15 -7.09 5.61
C ASP A 83 1.77 -7.36 4.23
N LEU A 84 2.45 -6.36 3.64
CA LEU A 84 3.24 -6.52 2.42
C LEU A 84 4.65 -5.92 2.55
N ILE A 85 5.64 -6.69 2.13
CA ILE A 85 7.04 -6.30 1.96
C ILE A 85 7.33 -6.35 0.46
N ILE A 86 7.75 -5.22 -0.10
CA ILE A 86 8.26 -5.12 -1.46
C ILE A 86 9.78 -5.20 -1.38
N TRP A 87 10.38 -6.16 -2.06
CA TRP A 87 11.82 -6.43 -1.95
C TRP A 87 12.45 -6.90 -3.26
N ASP A 88 13.75 -6.69 -3.42
CA ASP A 88 14.49 -7.07 -4.63
C ASP A 88 15.35 -8.32 -4.36
N PRO A 89 14.99 -9.50 -4.90
CA PRO A 89 15.74 -10.73 -4.68
C PRO A 89 17.12 -10.73 -5.32
N SER A 90 17.43 -9.78 -6.21
CA SER A 90 18.78 -9.63 -6.78
C SER A 90 19.77 -8.96 -5.82
N GLU A 91 19.28 -8.24 -4.81
CA GLU A 91 20.14 -7.69 -3.75
C GLU A 91 20.50 -8.77 -2.73
N LEU A 92 19.50 -9.39 -2.11
CA LEU A 92 19.64 -10.57 -1.26
C LEU A 92 18.37 -11.42 -1.33
N PRO A 93 18.49 -12.77 -1.34
CA PRO A 93 17.34 -13.64 -1.30
C PRO A 93 16.66 -13.61 0.08
N GLY A 94 15.33 -13.71 0.09
CA GLY A 94 14.56 -14.00 1.29
C GLY A 94 14.90 -15.38 1.85
N ILE A 95 14.81 -15.54 3.16
CA ILE A 95 15.02 -16.82 3.84
C ILE A 95 13.69 -17.34 4.42
N PHE A 96 13.60 -18.65 4.63
CA PHE A 96 12.35 -19.33 5.02
C PHE A 96 11.17 -18.96 4.11
N GLN A 97 11.46 -18.79 2.82
CA GLN A 97 10.44 -18.44 1.84
C GLN A 97 9.55 -19.65 1.56
N THR A 98 8.24 -19.48 1.69
CA THR A 98 7.25 -20.50 1.32
C THR A 98 6.03 -19.81 0.72
N GLY A 99 5.82 -20.03 -0.57
CA GLY A 99 4.83 -19.30 -1.36
C GLY A 99 5.03 -17.80 -1.21
N ASP A 100 4.09 -17.19 -0.53
CA ASP A 100 3.92 -15.76 -0.36
C ASP A 100 4.51 -15.20 0.94
N PHE A 101 4.99 -16.07 1.82
CA PHE A 101 5.64 -15.73 3.08
C PHE A 101 7.16 -15.72 2.91
N ALA A 102 7.84 -14.73 3.50
CA ALA A 102 9.31 -14.69 3.57
C ALA A 102 9.81 -13.92 4.78
N LEU A 103 11.00 -14.31 5.28
CA LEU A 103 11.83 -13.41 6.09
C LEU A 103 12.79 -12.67 5.16
N VAL A 104 12.62 -11.35 5.08
CA VAL A 104 13.32 -10.51 4.12
C VAL A 104 14.51 -9.81 4.79
N PRO A 105 15.74 -9.93 4.28
CA PRO A 105 16.87 -9.15 4.80
C PRO A 105 16.63 -7.64 4.67
N PHE A 106 16.98 -6.88 5.71
CA PHE A 106 16.81 -5.42 5.75
C PHE A 106 17.25 -4.70 4.48
N PHE A 107 18.42 -5.06 3.93
CA PHE A 107 18.96 -4.41 2.75
C PHE A 107 18.14 -4.65 1.49
N ALA A 108 17.53 -5.84 1.33
CA ALA A 108 16.71 -6.16 0.17
C ALA A 108 15.30 -5.53 0.24
N ALA A 109 14.88 -4.99 1.39
CA ALA A 109 13.57 -4.38 1.55
C ALA A 109 13.51 -2.99 0.92
N HIS A 110 12.58 -2.79 -0.02
CA HIS A 110 12.39 -1.53 -0.75
C HIS A 110 11.21 -0.71 -0.23
N ALA A 111 10.15 -1.35 0.24
CA ALA A 111 9.03 -0.68 0.88
C ALA A 111 8.20 -1.65 1.73
N VAL A 112 7.41 -1.10 2.65
CA VAL A 112 6.35 -1.82 3.35
C VAL A 112 5.01 -1.14 3.06
N ILE A 113 3.99 -1.95 2.80
CA ILE A 113 2.60 -1.50 2.73
C ILE A 113 1.82 -2.18 3.86
N GLU A 114 1.17 -1.38 4.69
CA GLU A 114 0.25 -1.86 5.72
C GLU A 114 -1.18 -1.59 5.30
N ILE A 115 -2.04 -2.60 5.41
CA ILE A 115 -3.38 -2.58 4.83
C ILE A 115 -4.39 -2.70 5.95
N LYS A 116 -5.43 -1.88 5.89
CA LYS A 116 -6.56 -1.97 6.82
C LYS A 116 -7.84 -1.87 6.01
N ARG A 117 -8.80 -2.76 6.27
CA ARG A 117 -10.13 -2.67 5.65
C ARG A 117 -10.80 -1.33 6.01
N SER A 118 -10.74 -0.98 7.28
CA SER A 118 -11.17 0.30 7.86
C SER A 118 -10.32 0.58 9.11
N VAL A 119 -10.19 1.84 9.50
CA VAL A 119 -9.44 2.24 10.70
C VAL A 119 -10.32 3.08 11.61
N THR A 120 -10.43 2.68 12.87
CA THR A 120 -11.14 3.44 13.91
C THR A 120 -10.17 4.25 14.78
N ASP A 121 -8.97 3.72 15.03
CA ASP A 121 -7.88 4.39 15.75
C ASP A 121 -6.74 4.77 14.79
N MET A 122 -6.85 5.96 14.21
CA MET A 122 -5.84 6.50 13.30
C MET A 122 -4.51 6.78 13.99
N ALA A 123 -4.49 7.06 15.30
CA ALA A 123 -3.27 7.34 16.03
C ALA A 123 -2.44 6.07 16.23
N ALA A 124 -3.10 4.96 16.59
CA ALA A 124 -2.47 3.64 16.67
C ALA A 124 -1.92 3.22 15.30
N PHE A 125 -2.69 3.41 14.22
CA PHE A 125 -2.23 3.05 12.88
C PHE A 125 -1.01 3.87 12.44
N ARG A 126 -1.02 5.20 12.65
CA ARG A 126 0.17 6.04 12.39
C ARG A 126 1.39 5.61 13.21
N LYS A 127 1.20 5.22 14.47
CA LYS A 127 2.28 4.69 15.33
C LYS A 127 2.85 3.39 14.76
N GLN A 128 2.00 2.49 14.27
CA GLN A 128 2.43 1.26 13.59
C GLN A 128 3.28 1.59 12.36
N LEU A 129 2.82 2.48 11.49
CA LEU A 129 3.57 2.84 10.27
C LEU A 129 4.94 3.45 10.60
N LYS A 130 5.01 4.36 11.57
CA LYS A 130 6.29 4.92 12.05
C LYS A 130 7.24 3.84 12.56
N ALA A 131 6.72 2.81 13.25
CA ALA A 131 7.53 1.69 13.69
C ALA A 131 8.06 0.86 12.49
N ARG A 132 7.26 0.71 11.42
CA ARG A 132 7.68 0.01 10.19
C ARG A 132 8.77 0.76 9.42
N GLN A 133 8.81 2.09 9.49
CA GLN A 133 9.87 2.85 8.81
C GLN A 133 11.27 2.50 9.30
N LEU A 134 11.40 2.04 10.55
CA LEU A 134 12.66 1.57 11.13
C LEU A 134 13.11 0.20 10.60
N LEU A 135 12.27 -0.46 9.80
CA LEU A 135 12.51 -1.77 9.20
C LEU A 135 12.89 -1.68 7.72
N VAL A 136 12.78 -0.50 7.09
CA VAL A 136 13.07 -0.32 5.66
C VAL A 136 14.19 0.72 5.51
N PRO A 137 15.30 0.43 4.79
CA PRO A 137 16.44 1.33 4.64
C PRO A 137 16.08 2.75 4.20
N ASN A 138 15.17 2.86 3.23
CA ASN A 138 14.73 4.13 2.64
C ASN A 138 13.48 4.71 3.33
N LYS A 139 13.01 4.10 4.43
CA LYS A 139 11.83 4.48 5.21
C LYS A 139 10.51 4.53 4.41
N ARG A 140 10.46 3.94 3.21
CA ARG A 140 9.26 3.92 2.37
C ARG A 140 8.22 2.99 2.98
N VAL A 141 7.25 3.59 3.66
CA VAL A 141 6.12 2.90 4.28
C VAL A 141 4.85 3.60 3.87
N PHE A 142 3.87 2.84 3.39
CA PHE A 142 2.61 3.39 2.92
C PHE A 142 1.42 2.66 3.56
N GLY A 143 0.49 3.42 4.13
CA GLY A 143 -0.74 2.88 4.69
C GLY A 143 -1.86 2.89 3.65
N VAL A 144 -2.49 1.75 3.39
CA VAL A 144 -3.67 1.64 2.52
C VAL A 144 -4.88 1.29 3.38
N VAL A 145 -5.79 2.25 3.53
CA VAL A 145 -7.08 2.00 4.17
C VAL A 145 -8.12 1.79 3.07
N VAL A 146 -8.79 0.64 3.03
CA VAL A 146 -9.72 0.39 1.91
C VAL A 146 -10.91 1.33 1.97
N THR A 147 -11.52 1.48 3.14
CA THR A 147 -12.70 2.33 3.34
C THR A 147 -12.51 3.25 4.54
N HIS A 148 -12.69 4.56 4.35
CA HIS A 148 -12.62 5.55 5.42
C HIS A 148 -13.50 6.78 5.12
N GLY A 149 -14.07 7.42 6.16
CA GLY A 149 -15.02 8.52 5.99
C GLY A 149 -14.44 9.82 5.45
N SER A 150 -13.19 10.13 5.78
CA SER A 150 -12.46 11.30 5.26
C SER A 150 -11.30 10.87 4.36
N GLY A 151 -10.91 11.74 3.42
CA GLY A 151 -9.64 11.60 2.69
C GLY A 151 -8.47 11.49 3.67
N LEU A 152 -7.55 10.57 3.41
CA LEU A 152 -6.43 10.28 4.30
C LEU A 152 -5.07 10.75 3.76
N PHE A 153 -4.98 10.90 2.43
CA PHE A 153 -3.77 11.38 1.78
C PHE A 153 -3.65 12.89 1.99
N ASP A 154 -2.51 13.31 2.52
CA ASP A 154 -2.25 14.65 3.05
C ASP A 154 -1.37 15.51 2.14
N LEU A 155 -0.90 14.97 1.02
CA LEU A 155 -0.14 15.69 0.01
C LEU A 155 -0.99 16.01 -1.22
N GLN A 156 -0.50 16.95 -2.03
CA GLN A 156 -1.00 17.10 -3.39
C GLN A 156 -0.69 15.82 -4.18
N CYS A 157 -1.72 15.24 -4.80
CA CYS A 157 -1.58 14.00 -5.57
C CYS A 157 -0.91 14.26 -6.94
N THR A 158 0.42 14.38 -6.95
CA THR A 158 1.26 14.45 -8.16
C THR A 158 1.91 13.11 -8.45
N SER A 159 2.32 12.87 -9.70
CA SER A 159 2.97 11.61 -10.11
C SER A 159 4.31 11.33 -9.41
N ASP A 160 4.90 12.37 -8.82
CA ASP A 160 6.23 12.39 -8.22
C ASP A 160 6.23 12.74 -6.72
N TRP A 161 5.07 12.61 -6.06
CA TRP A 161 4.90 13.04 -4.66
C TRP A 161 5.91 12.40 -3.69
N LEU A 162 6.41 11.20 -3.99
CA LEU A 162 7.35 10.47 -3.12
C LEU A 162 8.75 11.10 -3.15
N ARG A 163 9.08 11.90 -4.18
CA ARG A 163 10.35 12.64 -4.24
C ARG A 163 10.44 13.77 -3.22
N TYR A 164 9.29 14.33 -2.85
CA TYR A 164 9.19 15.47 -1.94
C TYR A 164 8.77 15.06 -0.53
N ASP A 165 8.59 13.75 -0.30
CA ASP A 165 8.30 13.20 1.03
C ASP A 165 9.50 13.42 1.96
N GLU A 166 9.24 14.01 3.12
CA GLU A 166 10.21 14.20 4.21
C GLU A 166 10.52 12.89 4.96
N GLY A 167 10.03 11.76 4.45
CA GLY A 167 10.16 10.43 5.03
C GLY A 167 9.14 10.20 6.13
N LEU A 168 7.92 10.75 5.99
CA LEU A 168 6.79 10.44 6.86
C LEU A 168 5.93 9.33 6.23
N PRO A 169 5.34 8.44 7.04
CA PRO A 169 4.49 7.41 6.46
C PRO A 169 3.15 8.04 6.06
N HIS A 170 2.90 8.07 4.76
CA HIS A 170 1.64 8.54 4.20
C HIS A 170 0.58 7.45 4.23
N ILE A 171 -0.68 7.88 4.34
CA ILE A 171 -1.84 7.00 4.36
C ILE A 171 -2.76 7.44 3.25
N THR A 172 -3.33 6.48 2.54
CA THR A 172 -4.39 6.75 1.58
C THR A 172 -5.66 5.98 1.94
N ARG A 173 -6.78 6.42 1.38
CA ARG A 173 -7.98 5.60 1.30
C ARG A 173 -8.30 5.27 -0.16
N LEU A 174 -8.96 4.13 -0.39
CA LEU A 174 -9.39 3.75 -1.75
C LEU A 174 -10.85 4.09 -2.00
N LEU A 175 -11.70 3.91 -0.99
CA LEU A 175 -13.13 4.16 -1.01
C LEU A 175 -13.55 5.08 0.15
N ASP A 176 -14.54 5.92 -0.07
CA ASP A 176 -15.23 6.66 1.00
C ASP A 176 -16.29 5.79 1.72
N SER A 177 -16.97 6.34 2.72
CA SER A 177 -18.01 5.63 3.48
C SER A 177 -19.24 5.24 2.65
N ALA A 178 -19.48 5.88 1.50
CA ALA A 178 -20.53 5.50 0.56
C ALA A 178 -20.06 4.42 -0.43
N GLY A 179 -18.80 3.97 -0.31
CA GLY A 179 -18.19 3.04 -1.24
C GLY A 179 -17.71 3.70 -2.53
N GLU A 180 -17.75 5.02 -2.66
CA GLU A 180 -17.29 5.73 -3.86
C GLU A 180 -15.76 5.86 -3.88
N PRO A 181 -15.12 5.82 -5.06
CA PRO A 181 -13.66 5.87 -5.17
C PRO A 181 -13.12 7.23 -4.74
N ASP A 182 -12.13 7.22 -3.84
CA ASP A 182 -11.30 8.39 -3.60
C ASP A 182 -10.27 8.50 -4.73
N THR A 183 -10.55 9.35 -5.71
CA THR A 183 -9.68 9.47 -6.90
C THR A 183 -8.26 9.91 -6.53
N ASP A 184 -8.11 10.85 -5.59
CA ASP A 184 -6.78 11.29 -5.15
C ASP A 184 -6.08 10.16 -4.39
N GLY A 185 -6.82 9.46 -3.53
CA GLY A 185 -6.26 8.35 -2.76
C GLY A 185 -5.83 7.16 -3.62
N VAL A 186 -6.61 6.80 -4.63
CA VAL A 186 -6.28 5.75 -5.60
C VAL A 186 -5.04 6.13 -6.42
N MET A 187 -5.00 7.37 -6.93
CA MET A 187 -3.87 7.83 -7.72
C MET A 187 -2.59 7.96 -6.87
N ALA A 188 -2.69 8.39 -5.61
CA ALA A 188 -1.55 8.40 -4.69
C ALA A 188 -0.93 7.00 -4.52
N PHE A 189 -1.77 5.96 -4.43
CA PHE A 189 -1.30 4.57 -4.36
C PHE A 189 -0.64 4.09 -5.66
N ILE A 190 -1.26 4.39 -6.80
CA ILE A 190 -0.69 4.06 -8.12
C ILE A 190 0.67 4.75 -8.30
N TYR A 191 0.76 6.04 -7.97
CA TYR A 191 1.99 6.81 -8.09
C TYR A 191 3.07 6.35 -7.10
N PHE A 192 2.70 5.86 -5.91
CA PHE A 192 3.64 5.21 -5.00
C PHE A 192 4.30 4.01 -5.67
N LEU A 193 3.50 3.11 -6.25
CA LEU A 193 4.00 1.92 -6.93
C LEU A 193 4.81 2.26 -8.18
N ALA A 194 4.35 3.22 -8.98
CA ALA A 194 5.07 3.69 -10.17
C ALA A 194 6.46 4.23 -9.82
N GLN A 195 6.57 5.05 -8.76
CA GLN A 195 7.85 5.58 -8.30
C GLN A 195 8.76 4.49 -7.71
N LEU A 196 8.20 3.47 -7.02
CA LEU A 196 8.98 2.30 -6.61
C LEU A 196 9.54 1.52 -7.81
N ALA A 197 8.77 1.43 -8.91
CA ALA A 197 9.23 0.84 -10.16
C ALA A 197 10.27 1.70 -10.92
N GLY A 198 10.56 2.92 -10.44
CA GLY A 198 11.48 3.86 -11.09
C GLY A 198 10.82 4.74 -12.16
N HIS A 199 9.49 4.78 -12.24
CA HIS A 199 8.75 5.68 -13.13
C HIS A 199 8.48 6.99 -12.41
N GLU A 200 9.39 7.96 -12.58
CA GLU A 200 9.35 9.22 -11.85
C GLU A 200 8.85 10.42 -12.70
N SER A 201 8.38 10.16 -13.92
CA SER A 201 7.97 11.19 -14.89
C SER A 201 6.93 10.68 -15.91
N GLY A 202 5.80 10.17 -15.41
CA GLY A 202 4.62 9.83 -16.22
C GLY A 202 3.52 10.89 -16.05
N ILE A 203 2.70 11.09 -17.09
CA ILE A 203 1.66 12.14 -17.20
C ILE A 203 0.90 12.32 -15.88
N ALA A 204 1.15 13.45 -15.21
CA ALA A 204 0.42 13.87 -14.04
C ALA A 204 -1.02 14.25 -14.40
N ARG A 205 -1.92 14.09 -13.43
CA ARG A 205 -3.34 14.47 -13.53
C ARG A 205 -3.55 15.96 -13.73
#